data_AF-A0A6J8CV95-F1
#
_entry.id   AF-A0A6J8CV95-F1
#
_cell.length_a   1.000
_cell.length_b   1.000
_cell.length_c   1.000
_cell.angle_alpha   90.00
_cell.angle_beta   90.00
_cell.angle_gamma   90.00
#
_symmetry.space_group_name_H-M   'P 1'
#
loop_
_entity.id
_entity.type
_entity.pdbx_description
1 polymer ?
#
loop_
_entity_poly.entity_id
_entity_poly.type
_entity_poly.pdbx_seq_one_letter_code
_entity_poly.pdbx_strand_id
1 'polypeptide(L)'
;MKNCNKDPVKLKLSLLNIVEHYKNNHEHCNELSKCKNDSNYEPTKYLIKDPKAEMLLGRALTNTQVYKSPTDYVYCMDSYYMESFNNAILQYHDKRINFSKEVYILRTSLAVLDWNEHVNRQTTSLKTVQDAKNPRRQIQVKILKRKSYNMWSEIWDQLVQIYLDL
;
A
#
# COMPACT_ATOMS: atom_id res chain seq x y z
N MET A 1 -8.61 -7.33 -4.30
CA MET A 1 -7.94 -8.32 -5.18
C MET A 1 -6.94 -9.18 -4.41
N LYS A 2 -5.97 -8.60 -3.69
CA LYS A 2 -4.98 -9.30 -2.83
C LYS A 2 -5.51 -10.46 -1.96
N ASN A 3 -6.74 -10.37 -1.45
CA ASN A 3 -7.31 -11.35 -0.51
C ASN A 3 -8.18 -12.44 -1.16
N CYS A 4 -8.07 -12.65 -2.48
CA CYS A 4 -8.82 -13.68 -3.20
C CYS A 4 -8.10 -15.04 -3.31
N ASN A 5 -6.88 -15.19 -2.76
CA ASN A 5 -6.10 -16.44 -2.80
C ASN A 5 -5.96 -17.06 -4.20
N LYS A 6 -5.82 -16.21 -5.23
CA LYS A 6 -5.76 -16.61 -6.65
C LYS A 6 -7.04 -17.32 -7.16
N ASP A 7 -8.14 -17.23 -6.43
CA ASP A 7 -9.42 -17.84 -6.80
C ASP A 7 -10.35 -16.80 -7.48
N PRO A 8 -10.72 -17.00 -8.76
CA PRO A 8 -11.56 -16.07 -9.51
C PRO A 8 -12.99 -16.00 -8.97
N VAL A 9 -13.51 -17.08 -8.38
CA VAL A 9 -14.85 -17.12 -7.77
C VAL A 9 -14.85 -16.27 -6.51
N LYS A 10 -13.84 -16.46 -5.65
CA LYS A 10 -13.66 -15.66 -4.44
C LYS A 10 -13.48 -14.18 -4.77
N LEU A 11 -12.79 -13.85 -5.86
CA LEU A 11 -12.67 -12.47 -6.34
C LEU A 11 -14.04 -11.88 -6.72
N LYS A 12 -14.85 -12.58 -7.51
CA LYS A 12 -16.22 -12.14 -7.86
C LYS A 12 -17.10 -11.92 -6.63
N LEU A 13 -17.10 -12.88 -5.70
CA LEU A 13 -17.85 -12.76 -4.45
C LEU A 13 -17.40 -11.54 -3.63
N SER A 14 -16.08 -11.29 -3.57
CA SER A 14 -15.56 -10.12 -2.88
C SER A 14 -16.00 -8.80 -3.51
N LEU A 15 -16.17 -8.76 -4.84
CA LEU A 15 -16.68 -7.58 -5.54
C LEU A 15 -18.18 -7.37 -5.26
N LEU A 16 -18.98 -8.43 -5.27
CA LEU A 16 -20.41 -8.33 -4.95
C LEU A 16 -20.65 -7.92 -3.50
N ASN A 17 -19.82 -8.42 -2.57
CA ASN A 17 -19.86 -8.05 -1.16
C ASN A 17 -19.60 -6.55 -0.90
N ILE A 18 -19.07 -5.80 -1.88
CA ILE A 18 -18.95 -4.33 -1.76
C ILE A 18 -20.33 -3.71 -1.54
N VAL A 19 -21.37 -4.18 -2.23
CA VAL A 19 -22.74 -3.67 -2.08
C VAL A 19 -23.24 -3.88 -0.67
N GLU A 20 -23.09 -5.10 -0.14
CA GLU A 20 -23.47 -5.44 1.23
C GLU A 20 -22.70 -4.61 2.27
N HIS A 21 -21.40 -4.41 2.08
CA HIS A 21 -20.60 -3.54 2.93
C HIS A 21 -21.16 -2.11 2.99
N TYR A 22 -21.56 -1.54 1.84
CA TYR A 22 -22.16 -0.20 1.80
C TYR A 22 -23.61 -0.16 2.33
N LYS A 23 -24.28 -1.30 2.47
CA LYS A 23 -25.57 -1.44 3.18
C LYS A 23 -25.39 -1.63 4.69
N ASN A 24 -24.15 -1.53 5.19
CA ASN A 24 -23.78 -1.82 6.58
C ASN A 24 -23.92 -3.30 6.98
N ASN A 25 -23.96 -4.20 5.98
CA ASN A 25 -23.89 -5.65 6.20
C ASN A 25 -22.44 -6.10 6.07
N HIS A 26 -21.86 -6.57 7.18
CA HIS A 26 -20.45 -6.94 7.25
C HIS A 26 -20.22 -8.45 7.38
N GLU A 27 -21.24 -9.29 7.19
CA GLU A 27 -21.13 -10.75 7.37
C GLU A 27 -19.97 -11.36 6.59
N HIS A 28 -19.85 -11.05 5.30
CA HIS A 28 -18.82 -11.59 4.40
C HIS A 28 -17.61 -10.67 4.17
N CYS A 29 -17.45 -9.65 5.01
CA CYS A 29 -16.22 -8.84 5.00
C CYS A 29 -15.02 -9.68 5.45
N ASN A 30 -13.84 -9.36 4.93
CA ASN A 30 -12.62 -10.07 5.30
C ASN A 30 -12.32 -9.90 6.79
N GLU A 31 -11.94 -10.97 7.48
CA GLU A 31 -11.67 -10.98 8.93
C GLU A 31 -10.61 -9.97 9.39
N LEU A 32 -9.62 -9.65 8.54
CA LEU A 32 -8.60 -8.65 8.87
C LEU A 32 -9.10 -7.21 8.67
N SER A 33 -10.32 -7.02 8.14
CA SER A 33 -10.87 -5.68 7.87
C SER A 33 -11.19 -4.96 9.17
N LYS A 34 -11.00 -3.64 9.16
CA LYS A 34 -11.33 -2.77 10.29
C LYS A 34 -12.80 -2.92 10.72
N CYS A 35 -13.73 -3.10 9.77
CA CYS A 35 -15.16 -3.28 10.05
C CYS A 35 -15.53 -4.54 10.82
N LYS A 36 -14.63 -5.54 10.91
CA LYS A 36 -14.80 -6.74 11.73
C LYS A 36 -14.11 -6.63 13.09
N ASN A 37 -12.94 -5.97 13.12
CA ASN A 37 -12.05 -5.96 14.28
C ASN A 37 -12.18 -4.74 15.19
N ASP A 38 -12.79 -3.65 14.73
CA ASP A 38 -12.99 -2.43 15.52
C ASP A 38 -14.43 -2.38 16.03
N SER A 39 -14.61 -2.47 17.35
CA SER A 39 -15.93 -2.37 18.00
C SER A 39 -16.59 -1.02 17.78
N ASN A 40 -15.80 0.02 17.51
CA ASN A 40 -16.26 1.38 17.24
C ASN A 40 -16.14 1.71 15.75
N TYR A 41 -16.26 0.72 14.87
CA TYR A 41 -16.22 0.96 13.44
C TYR A 41 -17.38 1.87 12.99
N GLU A 42 -17.04 3.06 12.52
CA GLU A 42 -17.97 3.95 11.85
C GLU A 42 -17.71 3.98 10.34
N PRO A 43 -18.73 3.75 9.49
CA PRO A 43 -18.62 3.88 8.05
C PRO A 43 -18.16 5.29 7.66
N THR A 44 -17.06 5.37 6.91
CA THR A 44 -16.55 6.66 6.41
C THR A 44 -17.37 7.25 5.26
N LYS A 45 -18.26 6.45 4.68
CA LYS A 45 -19.08 6.76 3.50
C LYS A 45 -20.55 6.63 3.85
N TYR A 46 -21.39 7.34 3.10
CA TYR A 46 -22.83 7.23 3.24
C TYR A 46 -23.32 5.82 2.94
N LEU A 47 -24.18 5.32 3.82
CA LEU A 47 -24.82 4.01 3.65
C LEU A 47 -25.83 4.04 2.52
N ILE A 48 -25.86 2.97 1.73
CA ILE A 48 -26.86 2.78 0.68
C ILE A 48 -28.15 2.31 1.34
N LYS A 49 -29.20 3.13 1.22
CA LYS A 49 -30.56 2.81 1.67
C LYS A 49 -31.57 2.73 0.53
N ASP A 50 -31.27 3.40 -0.59
CA ASP A 50 -32.12 3.42 -1.78
C ASP A 50 -31.91 2.15 -2.61
N PRO A 51 -32.96 1.34 -2.86
CA PRO A 51 -32.89 0.16 -3.72
C PRO A 51 -32.37 0.46 -5.13
N LYS A 52 -32.64 1.66 -5.65
CA LYS A 52 -32.12 2.09 -6.96
C LYS A 52 -30.61 2.27 -6.93
N ALA A 53 -30.07 2.82 -5.85
CA ALA A 53 -28.63 2.99 -5.67
C ALA A 53 -27.91 1.64 -5.51
N GLU A 54 -28.52 0.70 -4.77
CA GLU A 54 -28.06 -0.69 -4.68
C GLU A 54 -27.97 -1.35 -6.06
N MET A 55 -29.05 -1.27 -6.85
CA MET A 55 -29.09 -1.80 -8.21
C MET A 55 -28.02 -1.18 -9.11
N LEU A 56 -27.86 0.16 -9.07
CA LEU A 56 -26.88 0.87 -9.89
C LEU A 56 -25.45 0.48 -9.53
N LEU A 57 -25.12 0.38 -8.23
CA LEU A 57 -23.79 -0.06 -7.79
C LEU A 57 -23.52 -1.51 -8.19
N GLY A 58 -24.48 -2.41 -7.97
CA GLY A 58 -24.37 -3.80 -8.38
C GLY A 58 -24.12 -3.93 -9.89
N ARG A 59 -24.89 -3.19 -10.71
CA ARG A 59 -24.71 -3.16 -12.17
C ARG A 59 -23.36 -2.58 -12.57
N ALA A 60 -22.89 -1.53 -11.90
CA ALA A 60 -21.59 -0.94 -12.18
C ALA A 60 -20.45 -1.96 -11.92
N LEU A 61 -20.51 -2.66 -10.79
CA LEU A 61 -19.52 -3.67 -10.40
C LEU A 61 -19.50 -4.84 -11.39
N THR A 62 -20.66 -5.38 -11.76
CA THR A 62 -20.76 -6.51 -12.69
C THR A 62 -20.38 -6.15 -14.12
N ASN A 63 -20.42 -4.87 -14.48
CA ASN A 63 -19.98 -4.40 -15.79
C ASN A 63 -18.47 -4.21 -15.94
N THR A 64 -17.71 -4.24 -14.84
CA THR A 64 -16.25 -4.09 -14.88
C THR A 64 -15.58 -5.29 -15.55
N GLN A 65 -14.41 -5.06 -16.17
CA GLN A 65 -13.59 -6.15 -16.73
C GLN A 65 -13.09 -7.11 -15.64
N VAL A 66 -12.82 -6.58 -14.44
CA VAL A 66 -12.41 -7.39 -13.27
C VAL A 66 -13.49 -8.42 -12.90
N TYR A 67 -14.78 -8.04 -12.99
CA TYR A 67 -15.86 -8.97 -12.77
C TYR A 67 -16.10 -9.92 -13.95
N LYS A 68 -15.98 -9.43 -15.19
CA LYS A 68 -16.23 -10.23 -16.40
C LYS A 68 -15.15 -11.30 -16.63
N SER A 69 -13.89 -10.94 -16.46
CA SER A 69 -12.72 -11.79 -16.69
C SER A 69 -11.84 -11.89 -15.43
N PRO A 70 -12.35 -12.46 -14.32
CA PRO A 70 -11.65 -12.43 -13.04
C PRO A 70 -10.30 -13.15 -13.07
N THR A 71 -10.14 -14.16 -13.93
CA THR A 71 -8.91 -14.95 -14.13
C THR A 71 -7.70 -14.08 -14.43
N ASP A 72 -7.90 -12.98 -15.15
CA ASP A 72 -6.82 -12.09 -15.57
C ASP A 72 -6.33 -11.22 -14.39
N TYR A 73 -7.14 -11.11 -13.34
CA TYR A 73 -6.91 -10.21 -12.21
C TYR A 73 -6.67 -10.93 -10.88
N VAL A 74 -6.77 -12.26 -10.81
CA VAL A 74 -6.52 -13.02 -9.56
C VAL A 74 -5.06 -12.91 -9.09
N TYR A 75 -4.15 -12.60 -10.01
CA TYR A 75 -2.74 -12.35 -9.75
C TYR A 75 -2.39 -10.87 -9.57
N CYS A 76 -3.38 -9.96 -9.59
CA CYS A 76 -3.11 -8.55 -9.34
C CYS A 76 -2.54 -8.36 -7.94
N MET A 77 -1.26 -8.03 -7.90
CA MET A 77 -0.54 -7.69 -6.69
C MET A 77 -0.78 -6.24 -6.33
N ASP A 78 -0.74 -5.99 -5.03
CA ASP A 78 -0.72 -4.65 -4.47
C ASP A 78 0.55 -3.91 -4.93
N SER A 79 0.38 -2.81 -5.68
CA SER A 79 1.49 -1.98 -6.17
C SER A 79 2.12 -1.12 -5.10
N TYR A 80 1.59 -1.14 -3.86
CA TYR A 80 2.03 -0.28 -2.76
C TYR A 80 3.55 -0.24 -2.57
N TYR A 81 4.22 -1.40 -2.52
CA TYR A 81 5.68 -1.42 -2.32
C TYR A 81 6.44 -0.95 -3.55
N MET A 82 5.96 -1.28 -4.75
CA MET A 82 6.58 -0.84 -6.00
C MET A 82 6.48 0.69 -6.15
N GLU A 83 5.31 1.27 -5.89
CA GLU A 83 5.10 2.71 -5.89
C GLU A 83 5.93 3.40 -4.80
N SER A 84 5.99 2.82 -3.61
CA SER A 84 6.78 3.35 -2.50
C SER A 84 8.28 3.30 -2.79
N PHE A 85 8.78 2.21 -3.39
CA PHE A 85 10.17 2.11 -3.82
C PHE A 85 10.50 3.11 -4.93
N ASN A 86 9.61 3.28 -5.90
CA ASN A 86 9.74 4.31 -6.93
C ASN A 86 9.75 5.74 -6.36
N ASN A 87 9.17 5.98 -5.19
CA ASN A 87 9.32 7.26 -4.50
C ASN A 87 10.66 7.37 -3.75
N ALA A 88 11.14 6.27 -3.16
CA ALA A 88 12.43 6.23 -2.47
C ALA A 88 13.61 6.45 -3.44
N ILE A 89 13.55 5.83 -4.63
CA ILE A 89 14.62 5.93 -5.64
C ILE A 89 14.84 7.37 -6.13
N LEU A 90 13.80 8.21 -6.09
CA LEU A 90 13.88 9.63 -6.48
C LEU A 90 14.81 10.44 -5.58
N GLN A 91 15.09 9.97 -4.35
CA GLN A 91 16.09 10.60 -3.47
C GLN A 91 17.51 10.42 -4.01
N TYR A 92 17.75 9.32 -4.75
CA TYR A 92 19.05 8.95 -5.28
C TYR A 92 19.23 9.39 -6.72
N HIS A 93 18.20 9.33 -7.56
CA HIS A 93 18.24 9.87 -8.91
C HIS A 93 16.91 10.49 -9.32
N ASP A 94 16.92 11.76 -9.70
CA ASP A 94 15.73 12.43 -10.21
C ASP A 94 15.38 11.89 -11.60
N LYS A 95 14.08 11.73 -11.87
CA LYS A 95 13.56 11.29 -13.18
C LYS A 95 13.88 12.23 -14.35
N ARG A 96 14.27 13.48 -14.08
CA ARG A 96 14.55 14.53 -15.07
C ARG A 96 16.03 14.69 -15.37
N ILE A 97 16.90 14.03 -14.62
CA ILE A 97 18.34 14.12 -14.78
C ILE A 97 18.82 12.82 -15.40
N ASN A 98 19.50 12.94 -16.54
CA ASN A 98 20.12 11.78 -17.19
C ASN A 98 21.49 11.53 -16.56
N PHE A 99 21.73 10.28 -16.19
CA PHE A 99 23.01 9.82 -15.66
C PHE A 99 23.68 8.88 -16.66
N SER A 100 25.01 8.77 -16.60
CA SER A 100 25.69 7.67 -17.29
C SER A 100 25.22 6.33 -16.71
N LYS A 101 25.40 5.25 -17.46
CA LYS A 101 24.94 3.92 -17.07
C LYS A 101 25.51 3.49 -15.71
N GLU A 102 26.78 3.78 -15.47
CA GLU A 102 27.51 3.42 -14.25
C GLU A 102 26.94 4.16 -13.04
N VAL A 103 26.71 5.46 -13.18
CA VAL A 103 26.16 6.31 -12.10
C VAL A 103 24.70 5.95 -11.82
N TYR A 104 23.93 5.63 -12.86
CA TYR A 104 22.56 5.15 -12.71
C TYR A 104 22.53 3.86 -11.88
N ILE A 105 23.32 2.85 -12.26
CA ILE A 105 23.41 1.57 -11.53
C ILE A 105 23.82 1.81 -10.08
N LEU A 106 24.87 2.61 -9.83
CA LEU A 106 25.33 2.91 -8.48
C LEU A 106 24.21 3.54 -7.63
N ARG A 107 23.53 4.56 -8.16
CA ARG A 107 22.44 5.27 -7.43
C ARG A 107 21.24 4.35 -7.18
N THR A 108 20.86 3.52 -8.15
CA THR A 108 19.80 2.53 -7.96
C THR A 108 20.20 1.50 -6.89
N SER A 109 21.43 1.00 -6.90
CA SER A 109 21.92 0.07 -5.87
C SER A 109 21.87 0.69 -4.47
N LEU A 110 22.30 1.95 -4.30
CA LEU A 110 22.19 2.66 -3.02
C LEU A 110 20.73 2.82 -2.57
N ALA A 111 19.81 3.11 -3.49
CA ALA A 111 18.39 3.19 -3.19
C ALA A 111 17.82 1.84 -2.74
N VAL A 112 18.26 0.73 -3.35
CA VAL A 112 17.86 -0.62 -2.94
C VAL A 112 18.32 -0.94 -1.52
N LEU A 113 19.58 -0.61 -1.18
CA LEU A 113 20.11 -0.83 0.16
C LEU A 113 19.34 -0.01 1.21
N ASP A 114 19.12 1.29 0.95
CA ASP A 114 18.35 2.16 1.84
C ASP A 114 16.90 1.71 1.98
N TRP A 115 16.29 1.26 0.88
CA TRP A 115 14.94 0.72 0.92
C TRP A 115 14.87 -0.55 1.77
N ASN A 116 15.78 -1.50 1.58
CA ASN A 116 15.77 -2.77 2.29
C ASN A 116 15.97 -2.60 3.80
N GLU A 117 16.82 -1.65 4.22
CA GLU A 117 17.02 -1.34 5.64
C GLU A 117 15.78 -0.68 6.28
N HIS A 118 15.00 0.07 5.49
CA HIS A 118 13.97 0.97 6.02
C HIS A 118 12.53 0.64 5.66
N VAL A 119 12.30 -0.33 4.78
CA VAL A 119 10.95 -0.78 4.45
C VAL A 119 10.29 -1.33 5.72
N ASN A 120 9.03 -0.95 5.94
CA ASN A 120 8.26 -1.35 7.13
C ASN A 120 8.84 -0.94 8.49
N ARG A 121 9.60 0.16 8.53
CA ARG A 121 10.03 0.78 9.80
C ARG A 121 8.90 0.87 10.83
N GLN A 122 9.21 0.46 12.05
CA GLN A 122 8.26 0.49 13.16
C GLN A 122 7.84 1.94 13.49
N THR A 123 6.63 2.07 14.01
CA THR A 123 6.09 3.35 14.50
C THR A 123 6.54 3.59 15.95
N THR A 124 6.98 4.80 16.27
CA THR A 124 7.30 5.21 17.65
C THR A 124 6.10 5.77 18.39
N SER A 125 5.31 6.59 17.70
CA SER A 125 4.16 7.28 18.29
C SER A 125 3.13 7.68 17.22
N LEU A 126 1.99 8.15 17.66
CA LEU A 126 0.95 8.74 16.81
C LEU A 126 0.94 10.25 17.04
N LYS A 127 0.87 11.03 15.97
CA LYS A 127 0.64 12.48 16.02
C LYS A 127 -0.70 12.80 15.41
N THR A 128 -1.48 13.61 16.10
CA THR A 128 -2.71 14.18 15.54
C THR A 128 -2.35 15.35 14.65
N VAL A 129 -2.79 15.31 13.39
CA VAL A 129 -2.61 16.35 12.40
C VAL A 129 -4.00 16.82 11.96
N GLN A 130 -4.19 18.12 11.88
CA GLN A 130 -5.42 18.69 11.32
C GLN A 130 -5.35 18.64 9.80
N ASP A 131 -6.44 18.21 9.16
CA ASP A 131 -6.56 18.24 7.71
C ASP A 131 -6.65 19.71 7.26
N ALA A 132 -5.69 20.17 6.46
CA ALA A 132 -5.65 21.56 5.98
C ALA A 132 -6.90 21.94 5.16
N LYS A 133 -7.55 20.97 4.51
CA LYS A 133 -8.79 21.20 3.75
C LYS A 133 -10.06 21.12 4.62
N ASN A 134 -9.96 20.52 5.81
CA ASN A 134 -11.07 20.37 6.75
C ASN A 134 -10.55 20.48 8.19
N PRO A 135 -10.39 21.70 8.74
CA PRO A 135 -9.70 21.91 10.03
C PRO A 135 -10.31 21.19 11.23
N ARG A 136 -11.61 20.87 11.18
CA ARG A 136 -12.31 20.07 12.21
C ARG A 136 -11.95 18.59 12.18
N ARG A 137 -11.40 18.11 11.07
CA ARG A 137 -10.98 16.72 10.89
C ARG A 137 -9.58 16.55 11.46
N GLN A 138 -9.50 15.77 12.53
CA GLN A 138 -8.24 15.35 13.13
C GLN A 138 -7.86 13.96 12.63
N ILE A 139 -6.66 13.83 12.06
CA ILE A 139 -6.15 12.57 11.51
C ILE A 139 -4.96 12.14 12.36
N GLN A 140 -4.96 10.90 12.85
CA GLN A 140 -3.79 10.33 13.50
C GLN A 140 -2.82 9.83 12.43
N VAL A 141 -1.60 10.35 12.46
CA VAL A 141 -0.50 9.97 11.56
C VAL A 141 0.56 9.25 12.37
N LYS A 142 1.03 8.11 11.84
CA LYS A 142 2.11 7.33 12.45
C LYS A 142 3.44 8.05 12.28
N ILE A 143 4.16 8.29 13.38
CA ILE A 143 5.55 8.73 13.36
C ILE A 143 6.43 7.48 13.34
N LEU A 144 7.27 7.36 12.31
CA LEU A 144 8.17 6.22 12.15
C LEU A 144 9.47 6.42 12.94
N LYS A 145 10.05 5.33 13.45
CA LYS A 145 11.41 5.32 14.03
C LYS A 145 12.41 5.98 13.09
N ARG A 146 13.37 6.74 13.61
CA ARG A 146 14.43 7.38 12.79
C ARG A 146 15.11 6.33 11.89
N LYS A 147 15.48 6.70 10.66
CA LYS A 147 16.29 5.85 9.78
C LYS A 147 17.61 5.51 10.46
N SER A 148 17.99 4.24 10.42
CA SER A 148 19.36 3.81 10.67
C SER A 148 20.15 3.95 9.36
N TYR A 149 21.44 3.70 9.41
CA TYR A 149 22.30 3.80 8.22
C TYR A 149 23.38 2.72 8.33
N ASN A 150 22.99 1.55 8.83
CA ASN A 150 23.89 0.45 9.16
C ASN A 150 24.55 -0.10 7.91
N MET A 151 23.84 -0.08 6.77
CA MET A 151 24.41 -0.44 5.47
C MET A 151 25.72 0.30 5.16
N TRP A 152 25.87 1.55 5.61
CA TRP A 152 27.09 2.31 5.36
C TRP A 152 28.28 1.77 6.14
N SER A 153 28.05 1.35 7.39
CA SER A 153 29.09 0.70 8.19
C SER A 153 29.50 -0.62 7.54
N GLU A 154 28.52 -1.44 7.13
CA GLU A 154 28.78 -2.73 6.50
C GLU A 154 29.53 -2.59 5.17
N ILE A 155 29.15 -1.63 4.32
CA ILE A 155 29.86 -1.34 3.06
C ILE A 155 31.29 -0.89 3.36
N TRP A 156 31.48 -0.02 4.35
CA TRP A 156 32.80 0.47 4.73
C TRP A 156 33.69 -0.67 5.22
N ASP A 157 33.17 -1.51 6.11
CA ASP A 157 33.89 -2.65 6.65
C ASP A 157 34.29 -3.63 5.54
N GLN A 158 33.38 -3.94 4.61
CA GLN A 158 33.68 -4.79 3.45
C GLN A 158 34.76 -4.18 2.54
N LEU A 159 34.66 -2.88 2.26
CA LEU A 159 35.68 -2.19 1.46
C LEU A 159 37.04 -2.25 2.16
N VAL A 160 37.08 -2.00 3.47
CA VAL A 160 38.32 -2.06 4.25
C VAL A 160 38.93 -3.47 4.20
N GLN A 161 38.13 -4.54 4.35
CA GLN A 161 38.64 -5.92 4.21
C GLN A 161 39.23 -6.18 2.82
N ILE A 162 38.50 -5.79 1.76
CA ILE A 162 38.94 -5.98 0.36
C ILE A 162 40.24 -5.22 0.06
N TYR A 163 40.40 -4.00 0.58
CA TYR A 163 41.57 -3.17 0.29
C TYR A 163 42.77 -3.43 1.23
N LEU A 164 42.55 -4.05 2.39
CA LEU A 164 43.60 -4.37 3.36
C LEU A 164 44.02 -5.85 3.35
N ASP A 165 43.47 -6.68 2.44
CA ASP A 165 43.70 -8.13 2.38
C ASP A 165 43.54 -8.83 3.75
N LEU A 166 42.56 -8.39 4.55
CA LEU A 166 42.10 -9.06 5.76
C LEU A 166 40.95 -10.02 5.42
#